data_AF-A0A0D0GHI9-F1
#
_entry.id   AF-A0A0D0GHI9-F1
#
_cell.length_a   1.000
_cell.length_b   1.000
_cell.length_c   1.000
_cell.angle_alpha   90.00
_cell.angle_beta   90.00
_cell.angle_gamma   90.00
#
_symmetry.space_group_name_H-M   'P 1'
#
loop_
_entity.id
_entity.type
_entity.pdbx_description
1 polymer ?
#
loop_
_entity_poly.entity_id
_entity_poly.type
_entity_poly.pdbx_seq_one_letter_code
_entity_poly.pdbx_strand_id
1 'polypeptide(L)' 'MTVEEYLRTGPVDLSYVAQRMWPDNKNAKVYMSMKLNGKRPFTKKDAESAIEVLKSLSDNISNLTID' A
#
# COMPACT_ATOMS: atom_id res chain seq x y z
N MET A 1 -0.47 -12.38 9.74
CA MET A 1 -0.83 -11.64 8.53
C MET A 1 0.39 -10.89 8.04
N THR A 2 0.82 -11.15 6.80
CA THR A 2 1.88 -10.38 6.14
C THR A 2 1.32 -9.08 5.56
N VAL A 3 2.18 -8.12 5.19
CA VAL A 3 1.70 -6.90 4.53
C VAL A 3 1.05 -7.21 3.18
N GLU A 4 1.54 -8.21 2.45
CA GLU A 4 0.95 -8.63 1.19
C GLU A 4 -0.47 -9.18 1.39
N GLU A 5 -0.67 -10.02 2.40
CA GLU A 5 -1.99 -10.52 2.78
C GLU A 5 -2.92 -9.36 3.18
N TYR A 6 -2.43 -8.43 3.99
CA TYR A 6 -3.21 -7.25 4.40
C TYR A 6 -3.60 -6.37 3.20
N LEU A 7 -2.70 -6.16 2.24
CA LEU A 7 -3.03 -5.42 1.01
C LEU A 7 -4.04 -6.16 0.12
N ARG A 8 -4.14 -7.50 0.21
CA ARG A 8 -5.12 -8.26 -0.58
C ARG A 8 -6.51 -8.25 0.03
N THR A 9 -6.62 -8.23 1.36
CA THR A 9 -7.89 -8.50 2.06
C THR A 9 -8.31 -7.42 3.05
N GLY A 10 -7.39 -6.51 3.42
CA GLY A 10 -7.61 -5.48 4.41
C GLY A 10 -8.39 -4.28 3.88
N PRO A 11 -9.04 -3.51 4.78
CA PRO A 11 -9.83 -2.34 4.42
C PRO A 11 -8.92 -1.12 4.19
N VAL A 12 -8.13 -1.14 3.10
CA VAL A 12 -7.26 -0.03 2.72
C VAL A 12 -7.46 0.34 1.25
N ASP A 13 -7.39 1.65 0.94
CA ASP A 13 -7.40 2.09 -0.45
C ASP A 13 -6.06 1.78 -1.14
N LEU A 14 -6.07 0.71 -1.94
CA LEU A 14 -4.90 0.28 -2.71
C LEU A 14 -4.43 1.32 -3.73
N SER A 15 -5.33 2.19 -4.21
CA SER A 15 -4.97 3.26 -5.14
C SER A 15 -4.06 4.27 -4.44
N TYR A 16 -4.44 4.67 -3.22
CA TYR A 16 -3.66 5.57 -2.39
C TYR A 16 -2.30 4.96 -2.01
N VAL A 17 -2.31 3.72 -1.51
CA VAL A 17 -1.07 3.05 -1.10
C VAL A 17 -0.11 2.92 -2.30
N ALA A 18 -0.61 2.48 -3.45
CA ALA A 18 0.20 2.32 -4.64
C ALA A 18 0.80 3.64 -5.13
N GLN A 19 0.03 4.74 -5.13
CA GLN A 19 0.53 6.05 -5.54
C GLN A 19 1.63 6.56 -4.60
N ARG A 20 1.59 6.26 -3.31
CA ARG A 20 2.64 6.65 -2.37
C ARG A 20 3.89 5.76 -2.47
N MET A 21 3.74 4.47 -2.80
CA MET A 21 4.88 3.58 -3.05
C MET A 21 5.61 3.92 -4.35
N TRP A 22 4.88 4.35 -5.39
CA TRP A 22 5.42 4.67 -6.71
C TRP A 22 4.87 6.00 -7.25
N PRO A 23 5.31 7.15 -6.73
CA PRO A 23 4.73 8.46 -7.04
C PRO A 23 4.85 8.86 -8.52
N ASP A 24 5.95 8.49 -9.17
CA ASP A 24 6.17 8.81 -10.59
C ASP A 24 5.50 7.82 -11.55
N ASN A 25 4.88 6.75 -11.03
CA ASN A 25 4.22 5.74 -11.82
C ASN A 25 2.73 6.08 -12.00
N LYS A 26 2.38 6.66 -13.16
CA LYS A 26 0.98 6.94 -13.54
C LYS A 26 0.06 5.71 -13.47
N ASN A 27 0.62 4.51 -13.57
CA ASN A 27 -0.08 3.23 -13.50
C ASN A 27 0.15 2.50 -12.16
N ALA A 28 0.52 3.20 -11.09
CA ALA A 28 0.86 2.61 -9.79
C ALA A 28 -0.22 1.63 -9.30
N LYS A 29 -1.51 1.99 -9.39
CA LYS A 29 -2.63 1.12 -9.00
C LYS A 29 -2.64 -0.20 -9.78
N VAL A 30 -2.49 -0.12 -11.11
CA VAL A 30 -2.43 -1.30 -11.98
C VAL A 30 -1.19 -2.14 -11.65
N TYR A 31 -0.06 -1.48 -11.38
CA TYR A 31 1.19 -2.13 -11.02
C TYR A 31 1.08 -2.89 -9.68
N MET A 32 0.46 -2.28 -8.66
CA MET A 32 0.10 -2.94 -7.40
C MET A 32 -0.77 -4.16 -7.66
N SER A 33 -1.86 -3.99 -8.43
CA SER A 33 -2.78 -5.08 -8.74
C SER A 33 -2.10 -6.24 -9.46
N MET A 34 -1.17 -5.98 -10.38
CA MET A 34 -0.38 -7.03 -11.03
C MET A 34 0.47 -7.81 -10.04
N LYS A 35 1.09 -7.14 -9.05
CA LYS A 35 1.88 -7.80 -8.00
C LYS A 35 0.99 -8.64 -7.08
N LEU A 36 -0.08 -8.05 -6.58
CA LEU A 36 -1.03 -8.73 -5.69
C LEU A 36 -1.88 -9.80 -6.39
N ASN A 37 -1.87 -9.89 -7.72
CA ASN A 37 -2.51 -11.01 -8.44
C ASN A 37 -1.50 -12.04 -8.95
N GLY A 38 -0.23 -11.96 -8.52
CA GLY A 38 0.82 -12.90 -8.92
C GLY A 38 1.29 -12.77 -10.38
N LYS A 39 0.79 -11.77 -11.13
CA LYS A 39 1.26 -11.47 -12.49
C LYS A 39 2.66 -10.87 -12.51
N ARG A 40 3.08 -10.27 -11.38
CA ARG A 40 4.45 -9.81 -11.11
C ARG A 40 4.81 -10.21 -9.68
N PRO A 41 6.10 -10.44 -9.36
CA PRO A 41 6.48 -10.76 -7.99
C PRO A 41 6.25 -9.56 -7.07
N PHE A 42 5.66 -9.83 -5.90
CA PHE A 42 5.67 -8.93 -4.76
C PHE A 42 6.98 -9.16 -4.00
N THR A 43 7.87 -8.17 -4.02
CA THR A 43 9.24 -8.29 -3.51
C THR A 43 9.33 -7.80 -2.06
N LYS A 44 10.42 -8.13 -1.39
CA LYS A 44 10.72 -7.59 -0.06
C LYS A 44 10.72 -6.06 -0.02
N LYS A 45 11.24 -5.40 -1.06
CA LYS A 45 11.23 -3.93 -1.18
C LYS A 45 9.81 -3.38 -1.30
N ASP A 46 8.92 -4.07 -2.00
CA ASP A 46 7.51 -3.69 -2.05
C ASP A 46 6.86 -3.82 -0.67
N ALA A 47 7.21 -4.89 0.07
CA ALA A 47 6.72 -5.10 1.43
C ALA A 47 7.18 -3.98 2.39
N GLU A 48 8.46 -3.62 2.35
CA GLU A 48 9.05 -2.55 3.16
C GLU A 48 8.37 -1.20 2.87
N SER A 49 8.27 -0.82 1.60
CA SER A 49 7.64 0.43 1.19
C SER A 49 6.15 0.46 1.52
N ALA A 50 5.43 -0.66 1.37
CA ALA A 50 4.03 -0.75 1.77
C ALA A 50 3.86 -0.56 3.28
N ILE A 51 4.73 -1.16 4.12
CA ILE A 51 4.69 -0.98 5.57
C ILE A 51 4.88 0.49 5.94
N GLU A 52 5.83 1.18 5.32
CA GLU A 52 6.08 2.61 5.60
C GLU A 52 4.85 3.48 5.30
N VAL A 53 4.21 3.25 4.15
CA VAL A 53 2.99 4.00 3.76
C VAL A 53 1.83 3.71 4.71
N LEU A 54 1.65 2.45 5.10
CA LEU A 54 0.58 2.05 6.03
C LEU A 54 0.80 2.59 7.44
N LYS A 55 2.04 2.61 7.93
CA LYS A 55 2.38 3.25 9.22
C LYS A 55 2.10 4.75 9.18
N SER A 56 2.53 5.43 8.12
CA SER A 56 2.24 6.85 7.94
C SER A 56 0.74 7.16 7.91
N LEU A 57 -0.06 6.30 7.27
CA LEU A 57 -1.52 6.40 7.31
C LEU A 57 -2.07 6.26 8.74
N SER A 58 -1.59 5.25 9.49
CA SER A 58 -2.00 5.03 10.88
C SER A 58 -1.64 6.22 11.78
N ASP A 59 -0.44 6.77 11.62
CA ASP A 59 0.01 7.93 12.40
C ASP A 59 -0.85 9.16 12.09
N ASN A 60 -1.16 9.40 10.80
CA ASN A 60 -2.03 10.49 10.40
C ASN A 60 -3.45 10.35 10.98
N ILE A 61 -4.01 9.13 10.98
CA ILE A 61 -5.33 8.85 11.56
C ILE A 61 -5.32 9.05 13.08
N SER A 62 -4.23 8.67 13.76
CA SER A 62 -4.09 8.81 15.21
C SER A 62 -4.08 10.26 15.67
N ASN A 63 -3.75 11.20 14.77
CA ASN A 63 -3.71 12.63 15.04
C ASN A 63 -5.02 13.35 14.68
N LEU A 64 -6.06 12.64 14.24
CA LEU A 64 -7.35 13.25 13.96
C LEU A 64 -8.07 13.64 15.26
N THR A 65 -8.51 14.90 15.36
CA THR A 65 -9.40 15.39 16.42
C THR A 65 -10.79 15.66 15.84
N ILE A 66 -11.80 15.75 16.70
CA ILE A 66 -13.22 15.97 16.32
C ILE A 66 -13.61 17.45 16.47
N ASP A 67 -12.64 18.33 16.73
CA ASP A 67 -12.87 19.76 16.99
C ASP A 67 -13.20 20.56 15.72
#